data_AF-A0A1D5R549-F1
#
_entry.id   AF-A0A1D5R549-F1
#
_cell.length_a   1.000
_cell.length_b   1.000
_cell.length_c   1.000
_cell.angle_alpha   90.00
_cell.angle_beta   90.00
_cell.angle_gamma   90.00
#
_symmetry.space_group_name_H-M   'P 1'
#
loop_
_entity.id
_entity.type
_entity.pdbx_description
1 polymer ?
#
loop_
_entity_poly.entity_id
_entity_poly.type
_entity_poly.pdbx_seq_one_letter_code
_entity_poly.pdbx_strand_id
1 'polypeptide(L)'
;MSTRLLRLGHLLLTSILTAVCGSDSIPEGLRMLLGAVLLLLALPSHGQDTTTQGPGVLLPLPKGACTGWMAGIPGHPGHNGVPGRDGRDGTAGEKGEKGDPGLIGPKGDTGETGVTGAEGPRGFPGIQGRKGEPGEGAYVYRSAFSVGLETYVTVPNMPIRFTKIFYNQQNHYDGSTGKFHCNIPGLYYFAYHITVYMKDVKVSLFKKDKAMLFTYDQYQENNVDQASGSVLLHLEVGDQVWLQVYGEGERNGLYADNDNDSTFTGFLLYHDTN
;
A
#
# COMPACT_ATOMS: atom_id res chain seq x y z
N MET A 1 -18.04 53.72 9.14
CA MET A 1 -16.84 54.14 9.90
C MET A 1 -15.55 53.43 9.47
N SER A 2 -15.47 52.84 8.27
CA SER A 2 -14.32 51.99 7.86
C SER A 2 -13.29 52.66 6.94
N THR A 3 -13.50 53.89 6.49
CA THR A 3 -12.56 54.62 5.60
C THR A 3 -11.62 55.57 6.35
N ARG A 4 -11.89 55.86 7.64
CA ARG A 4 -11.01 56.68 8.49
C ARG A 4 -9.90 55.87 9.16
N LEU A 5 -10.11 54.59 9.46
CA LEU A 5 -9.07 53.72 10.02
C LEU A 5 -7.97 53.37 9.00
N LEU A 6 -8.31 53.18 7.72
CA LEU A 6 -7.32 52.90 6.67
C LEU A 6 -6.34 54.06 6.45
N ARG A 7 -6.81 55.32 6.54
CA ARG A 7 -5.94 56.49 6.42
C ARG A 7 -5.01 56.66 7.63
N LEU A 8 -5.44 56.24 8.83
CA LEU A 8 -4.59 56.25 10.03
C LEU A 8 -3.48 55.19 9.96
N GLY A 9 -3.78 54.01 9.41
CA GLY A 9 -2.79 52.94 9.19
C GLY A 9 -1.70 53.31 8.17
N HIS A 10 -2.05 54.05 7.11
CA HIS A 10 -1.09 54.52 6.11
C HIS A 10 -0.15 55.63 6.62
N LEU A 11 -0.64 56.47 7.55
CA LEU A 11 0.17 57.50 8.22
C LEU A 11 1.11 56.91 9.28
N LEU A 12 0.70 55.87 10.02
CA LEU A 12 1.59 55.18 10.95
C LEU A 12 2.72 54.42 10.23
N LEU A 13 2.43 53.80 9.08
CA LEU A 13 3.43 53.03 8.34
C LEU A 13 4.52 53.92 7.73
N THR A 14 4.16 55.14 7.29
CA THR A 14 5.11 56.11 6.74
C THR A 14 5.98 56.78 7.82
N SER A 15 5.46 56.96 9.04
CA SER A 15 6.25 57.43 10.19
C SER A 15 7.26 56.38 10.71
N ILE A 16 6.90 55.08 10.64
CA ILE A 16 7.83 53.99 10.97
C ILE A 16 8.94 53.88 9.91
N LEU A 17 8.60 54.11 8.63
CA LEU A 17 9.56 54.09 7.52
C LEU A 17 10.65 55.17 7.64
N THR A 18 10.30 56.36 8.17
CA THR A 18 11.25 57.46 8.39
C THR A 18 12.14 57.23 9.62
N ALA A 19 11.64 56.50 10.63
CA ALA A 19 12.43 56.14 11.81
C ALA A 19 13.46 55.03 11.55
N VAL A 20 13.17 54.09 10.64
CA VAL A 20 14.08 52.97 10.32
C VAL A 20 15.20 53.37 9.34
N CYS A 21 14.99 54.38 8.50
CA CYS A 21 16.00 54.82 7.52
C CYS A 21 17.03 55.81 8.07
N GLY A 22 16.83 56.37 9.28
CA GLY A 22 17.67 57.44 9.85
C GLY A 22 18.75 57.02 10.86
N SER A 23 18.99 55.71 11.06
CA SER A 23 20.03 55.23 11.98
C SER A 23 21.12 54.46 11.23
N ASP A 24 22.35 54.97 11.29
CA ASP A 24 23.55 54.42 10.63
C ASP A 24 24.11 53.15 11.33
N SER A 25 23.23 52.34 11.94
CA SER A 25 23.63 51.20 12.78
C SER A 25 22.89 49.89 12.46
N ILE A 26 22.34 49.75 11.25
CA ILE A 26 21.68 48.52 10.80
C ILE A 26 22.59 47.74 9.84
N PRO A 27 22.97 46.48 10.15
CA PRO A 27 23.79 45.65 9.26
C PRO A 27 23.08 45.37 7.93
N GLU A 28 23.83 45.43 6.81
CA GLU A 28 23.27 45.38 5.44
C GLU A 28 22.37 44.17 5.15
N GLY A 29 22.62 43.03 5.80
CA GLY A 29 21.78 41.84 5.67
C GLY A 29 20.35 42.01 6.17
N LEU A 30 20.13 42.85 7.20
CA LEU A 30 18.80 43.11 7.75
C LEU A 30 18.01 44.10 6.89
N ARG A 31 18.70 45.00 6.18
CA ARG A 31 18.09 45.94 5.22
C ARG A 31 17.50 45.22 4.01
N MET A 32 18.18 44.20 3.49
CA MET A 32 17.64 43.39 2.40
C MET A 32 16.44 42.55 2.82
N LEU A 33 16.47 41.96 4.02
CA LEU A 33 15.38 41.12 4.52
C LEU A 33 14.08 41.94 4.72
N LEU A 34 14.20 43.14 5.29
CA LEU A 34 13.07 44.06 5.47
C LEU A 34 12.52 44.57 4.13
N GLY A 35 13.39 44.82 3.14
CA GLY A 35 12.97 45.20 1.78
C GLY A 35 12.18 44.11 1.05
N ALA A 36 12.59 42.85 1.19
CA ALA A 36 11.92 41.72 0.56
C ALA A 36 10.53 41.43 1.18
N VAL A 37 10.40 41.59 2.51
CA VAL A 37 9.12 41.41 3.20
C VAL A 37 8.10 42.50 2.82
N LEU A 38 8.54 43.74 2.58
CA LEU A 38 7.65 44.81 2.11
C LEU A 38 7.14 44.60 0.67
N LEU A 39 7.94 44.00 -0.21
CA LEU A 39 7.54 43.77 -1.60
C LEU A 39 6.47 42.68 -1.73
N LEU A 40 6.46 41.70 -0.81
CA LEU A 40 5.44 40.63 -0.74
C LEU A 40 4.08 41.14 -0.21
N LEU A 41 4.08 42.21 0.59
CA LEU A 41 2.85 42.79 1.16
C LEU A 41 2.17 43.81 0.24
N ALA A 42 2.77 44.17 -0.89
CA ALA A 42 2.28 45.20 -1.81
C ALA A 42 1.55 44.67 -3.07
N LEU A 43 1.31 43.35 -3.19
CA LEU A 43 0.62 42.78 -4.35
C LEU A 43 -0.92 42.84 -4.19
N PRO A 44 -1.68 43.44 -5.12
CA PRO A 44 -3.13 43.43 -5.09
C PRO A 44 -3.67 42.08 -5.59
N SER A 45 -4.42 41.37 -4.75
CA SER A 45 -5.19 40.18 -5.14
C SER A 45 -6.34 40.59 -6.08
N HIS A 46 -6.20 40.30 -7.37
CA HIS A 46 -7.29 40.42 -8.34
C HIS A 46 -8.28 39.26 -8.14
N GLY A 47 -9.49 39.57 -7.69
CA GLY A 47 -10.64 38.68 -7.77
C GLY A 47 -11.26 38.73 -9.17
N GLN A 48 -11.53 37.57 -9.76
CA GLN A 48 -12.37 37.45 -10.96
C GLN A 48 -13.67 36.74 -10.59
N ASP A 49 -14.75 37.50 -10.61
CA ASP A 49 -16.12 37.01 -10.71
C ASP A 49 -16.35 36.47 -12.13
N THR A 50 -16.88 35.24 -12.23
CA THR A 50 -17.58 34.78 -13.44
C THR A 50 -18.92 34.16 -13.08
N THR A 51 -19.96 34.90 -13.43
CA THR A 51 -21.35 34.46 -13.50
C THR A 51 -21.55 33.61 -14.76
N THR A 52 -22.08 32.38 -14.66
CA THR A 52 -22.85 31.76 -15.76
C THR A 52 -23.84 30.71 -15.23
N GLN A 53 -25.07 30.79 -15.74
CA GLN A 53 -26.24 29.95 -15.45
C GLN A 53 -26.19 28.58 -16.16
N GLY A 54 -26.92 27.58 -15.62
CA GLY A 54 -27.53 26.51 -16.43
C GLY A 54 -27.40 25.08 -15.87
N PRO A 55 -28.49 24.31 -15.71
CA PRO A 55 -28.52 23.02 -15.00
C PRO A 55 -28.13 21.84 -15.90
N GLY A 56 -27.22 20.99 -15.40
CA GLY A 56 -26.74 19.78 -16.06
C GLY A 56 -27.23 18.51 -15.36
N VAL A 57 -27.73 17.59 -16.16
CA VAL A 57 -28.45 16.36 -15.81
C VAL A 57 -27.58 15.33 -15.08
N LEU A 58 -28.23 14.63 -14.13
CA LEU A 58 -27.76 13.48 -13.37
C LEU A 58 -27.26 12.32 -14.26
N LEU A 59 -26.00 11.91 -14.09
CA LEU A 59 -25.48 10.63 -14.58
C LEU A 59 -25.14 9.73 -13.37
N PRO A 60 -25.70 8.52 -13.26
CA PRO A 60 -25.37 7.60 -12.18
C PRO A 60 -24.02 6.92 -12.42
N LEU A 61 -23.14 6.98 -11.41
CA LEU A 61 -21.89 6.23 -11.35
C LEU A 61 -22.17 4.72 -11.19
N PRO A 62 -21.66 3.84 -12.06
CA PRO A 62 -21.71 2.41 -11.81
C PRO A 62 -20.72 2.02 -10.72
N LYS A 63 -21.26 1.40 -9.66
CA LYS A 63 -20.53 0.65 -8.64
C LYS A 63 -19.74 -0.48 -9.32
N GLY A 64 -18.42 -0.52 -9.14
CA GLY A 64 -17.58 -1.59 -9.67
C GLY A 64 -16.16 -1.54 -9.11
N ALA A 65 -15.91 -2.40 -8.12
CA ALA A 65 -14.64 -2.87 -7.56
C ALA A 65 -13.31 -2.38 -8.19
N CYS A 66 -12.50 -1.67 -7.40
CA CYS A 66 -11.07 -1.50 -7.64
C CYS A 66 -10.28 -2.64 -6.97
N THR A 67 -10.20 -3.82 -7.59
CA THR A 67 -9.39 -4.95 -7.08
C THR A 67 -8.41 -5.54 -8.11
N GLY A 68 -8.05 -4.79 -9.15
CA GLY A 68 -7.31 -5.34 -10.31
C GLY A 68 -5.79 -5.11 -10.39
N TRP A 69 -5.16 -4.30 -9.52
CA TRP A 69 -3.80 -3.79 -9.81
C TRP A 69 -2.64 -4.49 -9.07
N MET A 70 -2.87 -5.62 -8.39
CA MET A 70 -1.81 -6.39 -7.70
C MET A 70 -1.76 -7.87 -8.10
N ALA A 71 -1.99 -8.20 -9.37
CA ALA A 71 -1.65 -9.54 -9.87
C ALA A 71 -0.16 -9.56 -10.27
N GLY A 72 0.64 -10.38 -9.59
CA GLY A 72 2.05 -10.58 -9.92
C GLY A 72 2.24 -11.12 -11.35
N ILE A 73 3.41 -10.84 -11.93
CA ILE A 73 3.78 -11.26 -13.30
C ILE A 73 3.70 -12.80 -13.38
N PRO A 74 2.98 -13.38 -14.36
CA PRO A 74 2.91 -14.83 -14.54
C PRO A 74 4.30 -15.44 -14.74
N GLY A 75 4.55 -16.58 -14.09
CA GLY A 75 5.81 -17.32 -14.23
C GLY A 75 6.05 -17.80 -15.67
N HIS A 76 7.32 -17.89 -16.06
CA HIS A 76 7.72 -18.34 -17.39
C HIS A 76 7.26 -19.78 -17.68
N PRO A 77 6.87 -20.12 -18.93
CA PRO A 77 6.51 -21.48 -19.30
C PRO A 77 7.63 -22.49 -19.00
N GLY A 78 7.24 -23.69 -18.55
CA GLY A 78 8.20 -24.79 -18.32
C GLY A 78 8.89 -25.25 -19.61
N HIS A 79 10.10 -25.80 -19.47
CA HIS A 79 10.90 -26.31 -20.58
C HIS A 79 10.27 -27.57 -21.20
N ASN A 80 10.49 -27.79 -22.50
CA ASN A 80 9.96 -28.95 -23.23
C ASN A 80 10.50 -30.28 -22.68
N GLY A 81 9.66 -31.32 -22.67
CA GLY A 81 10.08 -32.67 -22.30
C GLY A 81 11.02 -33.31 -23.33
N VAL A 82 11.87 -34.23 -22.87
CA VAL A 82 12.83 -34.98 -23.71
C VAL A 82 12.11 -35.99 -24.65
N PRO A 83 12.60 -36.24 -25.87
CA PRO A 83 12.02 -37.22 -26.80
C PRO A 83 11.98 -38.65 -26.22
N GLY A 84 10.98 -39.44 -26.63
CA GLY A 84 10.84 -40.86 -26.25
C GLY A 84 11.94 -41.75 -26.84
N ARG A 85 12.20 -42.89 -26.20
CA ARG A 85 13.18 -43.90 -26.67
C ARG A 85 12.67 -44.71 -27.86
N ASP A 86 13.59 -45.12 -28.73
CA ASP A 86 13.32 -45.98 -29.89
C ASP A 86 12.82 -47.39 -29.51
N GLY A 87 12.04 -48.00 -30.40
CA GLY A 87 11.51 -49.37 -30.25
C GLY A 87 12.59 -50.45 -30.42
N ARG A 88 12.33 -51.67 -29.92
CA ARG A 88 13.24 -52.82 -30.05
C ARG A 88 12.99 -53.60 -31.35
N ASP A 89 14.05 -54.11 -31.96
CA ASP A 89 14.02 -54.92 -33.18
C ASP A 89 13.38 -56.32 -32.97
N GLY A 90 12.78 -56.87 -34.03
CA GLY A 90 12.14 -58.19 -34.04
C GLY A 90 13.14 -59.35 -34.23
N THR A 91 12.79 -60.54 -33.74
CA THR A 91 13.63 -61.75 -33.77
C THR A 91 13.56 -62.50 -35.12
N ALA A 92 14.69 -63.03 -35.59
CA ALA A 92 14.80 -63.80 -36.84
C ALA A 92 14.15 -65.20 -36.75
N GLY A 93 13.54 -65.67 -37.85
CA GLY A 93 12.88 -66.98 -37.95
C GLY A 93 13.86 -68.16 -38.16
N GLU A 94 13.45 -69.35 -37.72
CA GLU A 94 14.24 -70.58 -37.77
C GLU A 94 14.36 -71.18 -39.19
N LYS A 95 15.47 -71.90 -39.43
CA LYS A 95 15.86 -72.48 -40.73
C LYS A 95 15.32 -73.91 -40.88
N GLY A 96 14.62 -74.19 -41.99
CA GLY A 96 14.10 -75.53 -42.29
C GLY A 96 15.18 -76.55 -42.71
N GLU A 97 14.90 -77.83 -42.46
CA GLU A 97 15.75 -78.99 -42.74
C GLU A 97 15.82 -79.38 -44.24
N LYS A 98 16.89 -80.09 -44.63
CA LYS A 98 17.26 -80.41 -46.02
C LYS A 98 16.70 -81.78 -46.44
N GLY A 99 16.02 -81.84 -47.59
CA GLY A 99 15.61 -83.10 -48.24
C GLY A 99 16.63 -83.61 -49.28
N ASP A 100 16.65 -84.92 -49.49
CA ASP A 100 17.54 -85.66 -50.42
C ASP A 100 17.11 -85.59 -51.90
N PRO A 101 18.01 -85.86 -52.88
CA PRO A 101 17.81 -85.46 -54.28
C PRO A 101 17.08 -86.51 -55.13
N GLY A 102 16.18 -86.04 -56.01
CA GLY A 102 15.61 -86.81 -57.13
C GLY A 102 16.11 -86.31 -58.50
N LEU A 103 16.20 -87.23 -59.47
CA LEU A 103 16.74 -87.02 -60.83
C LEU A 103 15.87 -86.13 -61.73
N ILE A 104 16.56 -85.43 -62.64
CA ILE A 104 16.15 -84.24 -63.41
C ILE A 104 15.13 -84.56 -64.53
N GLY A 105 14.03 -83.79 -64.55
CA GLY A 105 13.29 -83.48 -65.77
C GLY A 105 13.40 -81.97 -66.07
N PRO A 106 13.42 -81.51 -67.33
CA PRO A 106 13.46 -80.08 -67.62
C PRO A 106 12.14 -79.44 -67.21
N LYS A 107 12.15 -78.59 -66.18
CA LYS A 107 10.96 -77.88 -65.69
C LYS A 107 11.18 -76.38 -65.77
N GLY A 108 10.12 -75.71 -66.25
CA GLY A 108 10.02 -74.35 -66.77
C GLY A 108 10.73 -73.22 -66.02
N ASP A 109 10.88 -72.10 -66.74
CA ASP A 109 11.45 -70.85 -66.27
C ASP A 109 10.99 -70.51 -64.84
N THR A 110 11.96 -70.26 -63.98
CA THR A 110 11.75 -69.86 -62.59
C THR A 110 10.90 -68.60 -62.57
N GLY A 111 9.69 -68.68 -61.99
CA GLY A 111 8.87 -67.51 -61.74
C GLY A 111 9.62 -66.50 -60.87
N GLU A 112 9.51 -65.22 -61.20
CA GLU A 112 10.18 -64.13 -60.49
C GLU A 112 9.91 -64.20 -58.97
N THR A 113 10.97 -64.01 -58.17
CA THR A 113 10.89 -63.93 -56.72
C THR A 113 9.88 -62.85 -56.34
N GLY A 114 8.85 -63.20 -55.56
CA GLY A 114 7.84 -62.26 -55.10
C GLY A 114 8.48 -61.07 -54.38
N VAL A 115 8.03 -59.86 -54.76
CA VAL A 115 8.46 -58.60 -54.15
C VAL A 115 8.32 -58.62 -52.63
N THR A 116 9.39 -58.26 -51.91
CA THR A 116 9.40 -58.09 -50.46
C THR A 116 8.23 -57.21 -50.02
N GLY A 117 7.47 -57.65 -49.02
CA GLY A 117 6.33 -56.90 -48.49
C GLY A 117 6.75 -55.50 -48.01
N ALA A 118 5.90 -54.51 -48.27
CA ALA A 118 6.15 -53.13 -47.85
C ALA A 118 6.34 -53.04 -46.33
N GLU A 119 7.28 -52.18 -45.91
CA GLU A 119 7.55 -51.90 -44.50
C GLU A 119 6.26 -51.45 -43.77
N GLY A 120 6.06 -51.95 -42.55
CA GLY A 120 4.88 -51.61 -41.75
C GLY A 120 4.85 -50.10 -41.42
N PRO A 121 3.65 -49.50 -41.28
CA PRO A 121 3.56 -48.08 -40.96
C PRO A 121 4.20 -47.77 -39.60
N ARG A 122 4.88 -46.63 -39.51
CA ARG A 122 5.46 -46.13 -38.25
C ARG A 122 4.36 -46.00 -37.19
N GLY A 123 4.68 -46.44 -35.96
CA GLY A 123 3.76 -46.31 -34.82
C GLY A 123 3.39 -44.86 -34.51
N PHE A 124 2.21 -44.65 -33.95
CA PHE A 124 1.72 -43.31 -33.61
C PHE A 124 2.58 -42.64 -32.52
N PRO A 125 2.71 -41.30 -32.54
CA PRO A 125 3.33 -40.56 -31.45
C PRO A 125 2.68 -40.87 -30.10
N GLY A 126 3.49 -40.95 -29.05
CA GLY A 126 2.99 -41.08 -27.68
C GLY A 126 2.13 -39.89 -27.25
N ILE A 127 1.18 -40.13 -26.35
CA ILE A 127 0.32 -39.07 -25.80
C ILE A 127 1.15 -38.00 -25.08
N GLN A 128 0.79 -36.73 -25.27
CA GLN A 128 1.42 -35.62 -24.57
C GLN A 128 1.21 -35.78 -23.05
N GLY A 129 2.29 -35.62 -22.28
CA GLY A 129 2.23 -35.62 -20.82
C GLY A 129 1.28 -34.54 -20.30
N ARG A 130 0.63 -34.81 -19.16
CA ARG A 130 -0.27 -33.83 -18.53
C ARG A 130 0.50 -32.56 -18.17
N LYS A 131 -0.13 -31.40 -18.35
CA LYS A 131 0.41 -30.12 -17.89
C LYS A 131 0.65 -30.20 -16.37
N GLY A 132 1.81 -29.75 -15.90
CA GLY A 132 2.08 -29.62 -14.47
C GLY A 132 1.07 -28.68 -13.81
N GLU A 133 0.78 -28.93 -12.53
CA GLU A 133 -0.12 -28.06 -11.77
C GLU A 133 0.47 -26.64 -11.66
N PRO A 134 -0.37 -25.59 -11.63
CA PRO A 134 0.09 -24.23 -11.32
C PRO A 134 0.81 -24.20 -9.97
N GLY A 135 1.94 -23.48 -9.89
CA GLY A 135 2.62 -23.27 -8.62
C GLY A 135 1.75 -22.48 -7.63
N GLU A 136 1.86 -22.80 -6.33
CA GLU A 136 1.23 -22.01 -5.27
C GLU A 136 1.80 -20.58 -5.26
N GLY A 137 0.92 -19.58 -5.17
CA GLY A 137 1.33 -18.17 -5.12
C GLY A 137 2.14 -17.82 -3.87
N ALA A 138 2.89 -16.71 -3.91
CA ALA A 138 3.64 -16.23 -2.75
C ALA A 138 2.70 -15.93 -1.57
N TYR A 139 3.03 -16.45 -0.39
CA TYR A 139 2.27 -16.17 0.83
C TYR A 139 2.36 -14.68 1.19
N VAL A 140 1.21 -14.03 1.39
CA VAL A 140 1.15 -12.60 1.72
C VAL A 140 0.87 -12.44 3.21
N TYR A 141 1.89 -11.98 3.96
CA TYR A 141 1.77 -11.61 5.36
C TYR A 141 0.89 -10.37 5.51
N ARG A 142 -0.13 -10.45 6.37
CA ARG A 142 -1.04 -9.34 6.65
C ARG A 142 -1.12 -9.13 8.14
N SER A 143 -0.94 -7.89 8.57
CA SER A 143 -1.15 -7.43 9.94
C SER A 143 -1.42 -5.94 9.83
N ALA A 144 -2.69 -5.56 9.91
CA ALA A 144 -3.10 -4.17 9.78
C ALA A 144 -4.38 -3.88 10.56
N PHE A 145 -4.52 -2.64 10.99
CA PHE A 145 -5.73 -2.11 11.58
C PHE A 145 -5.90 -0.64 11.19
N SER A 146 -7.16 -0.19 11.14
CA SER A 146 -7.53 1.21 11.02
C SER A 146 -8.82 1.42 11.81
N VAL A 147 -8.77 2.34 12.77
CA VAL A 147 -9.81 2.54 13.77
C VAL A 147 -10.05 4.03 14.01
N GLY A 148 -11.25 4.37 14.43
CA GLY A 148 -11.70 5.72 14.74
C GLY A 148 -12.31 5.82 16.14
N LEU A 149 -12.34 7.04 16.66
CA LEU A 149 -12.99 7.36 17.91
C LEU A 149 -14.50 7.54 17.66
N GLU A 150 -15.36 6.97 18.52
CA GLU A 150 -16.82 7.18 18.43
C GLU A 150 -17.35 8.13 19.50
N THR A 151 -16.66 8.19 20.64
CA THR A 151 -17.08 9.01 21.78
C THR A 151 -15.86 9.63 22.46
N TYR A 152 -16.05 10.84 22.98
CA TYR A 152 -15.03 11.55 23.74
C TYR A 152 -14.87 10.89 25.13
N VAL A 153 -13.99 9.90 25.26
CA VAL A 153 -13.58 9.42 26.59
C VAL A 153 -12.11 9.09 26.55
N THR A 154 -11.30 10.03 27.04
CA THR A 154 -9.88 9.80 27.28
C THR A 154 -9.60 9.95 28.76
N VAL A 155 -9.37 8.82 29.42
CA VAL A 155 -8.86 8.79 30.78
C VAL A 155 -7.36 9.09 30.71
N PRO A 156 -6.85 10.06 31.48
CA PRO A 156 -5.42 10.36 31.50
C PRO A 156 -4.58 9.12 31.80
N ASN A 157 -3.42 8.99 31.15
CA ASN A 157 -2.49 7.86 31.30
C ASN A 157 -3.07 6.47 30.95
N MET A 158 -4.23 6.41 30.28
CA MET A 158 -4.80 5.18 29.75
C MET A 158 -4.73 5.20 28.21
N PRO A 159 -4.58 4.03 27.56
CA PRO A 159 -4.69 3.94 26.11
C PRO A 159 -6.03 4.50 25.62
N ILE A 160 -5.97 5.26 24.52
CA ILE A 160 -7.18 5.75 23.84
C ILE A 160 -7.84 4.55 23.15
N ARG A 161 -9.11 4.34 23.46
CA ARG A 161 -9.90 3.23 22.92
C ARG A 161 -10.66 3.69 21.69
N PHE A 162 -10.09 3.41 20.51
CA PHE A 162 -10.79 3.60 19.24
C PHE A 162 -11.70 2.40 18.99
N THR A 163 -13.01 2.63 18.89
CA THR A 163 -14.04 1.59 18.78
C THR A 163 -14.71 1.53 17.39
N LYS A 164 -14.62 2.60 16.58
CA LYS A 164 -15.07 2.62 15.18
C LYS A 164 -14.10 1.78 14.36
N ILE A 165 -14.48 0.58 13.94
CA ILE A 165 -13.59 -0.31 13.19
C ILE A 165 -13.73 -0.04 11.68
N PHE A 166 -12.71 0.55 11.05
CA PHE A 166 -12.62 0.64 9.60
C PHE A 166 -12.01 -0.63 9.00
N TYR A 167 -10.95 -1.14 9.62
CA TYR A 167 -10.29 -2.39 9.25
C TYR A 167 -9.65 -3.03 10.48
N ASN A 168 -9.90 -4.32 10.69
CA ASN A 168 -9.20 -5.13 11.72
C ASN A 168 -9.32 -6.62 11.41
N GLN A 169 -9.12 -7.02 10.14
CA GLN A 169 -9.43 -8.37 9.68
C GLN A 169 -8.65 -9.47 10.43
N GLN A 170 -7.42 -9.17 10.85
CA GLN A 170 -6.58 -10.12 11.60
C GLN A 170 -6.86 -10.11 13.11
N ASN A 171 -7.69 -9.19 13.60
CA ASN A 171 -7.96 -9.00 15.03
C ASN A 171 -6.67 -8.77 15.87
N HIS A 172 -5.65 -8.12 15.28
CA HIS A 172 -4.42 -7.77 15.99
C HIS A 172 -4.57 -6.48 16.80
N TYR A 173 -5.54 -5.62 16.47
CA TYR A 173 -5.95 -4.51 17.32
C TYR A 173 -7.07 -4.96 18.27
N ASP A 174 -6.91 -4.69 19.55
CA ASP A 174 -7.90 -4.97 20.59
C ASP A 174 -8.65 -3.67 20.95
N GLY A 175 -9.92 -3.57 20.54
CA GLY A 175 -10.79 -2.42 20.85
C GLY A 175 -11.23 -2.34 22.31
N SER A 176 -11.09 -3.42 23.08
CA SER A 176 -11.36 -3.39 24.52
C SER A 176 -10.25 -2.64 25.28
N THR A 177 -9.00 -2.73 24.81
CA THR A 177 -7.84 -2.10 25.45
C THR A 177 -7.28 -0.89 24.69
N GLY A 178 -7.60 -0.71 23.41
CA GLY A 178 -7.00 0.32 22.56
C GLY A 178 -5.58 0.00 22.08
N LYS A 179 -5.17 -1.28 22.11
CA LYS A 179 -3.78 -1.70 21.85
C LYS A 179 -3.69 -2.59 20.61
N PHE A 180 -2.70 -2.31 19.78
CA PHE A 180 -2.23 -3.22 18.73
C PHE A 180 -1.23 -4.23 19.31
N HIS A 181 -1.38 -5.49 18.94
CA HIS A 181 -0.49 -6.60 19.30
C HIS A 181 0.28 -7.06 18.06
N CYS A 182 1.60 -7.12 18.16
CA CYS A 182 2.44 -7.63 17.09
C CYS A 182 2.44 -9.16 17.09
N ASN A 183 1.92 -9.76 16.00
CA ASN A 183 1.93 -11.20 15.76
C ASN A 183 2.96 -11.63 14.71
N ILE A 184 3.49 -10.70 13.91
CA ILE A 184 4.44 -10.95 12.84
C ILE A 184 5.60 -9.96 13.02
N PRO A 185 6.83 -10.42 13.26
CA PRO A 185 7.97 -9.53 13.45
C PRO A 185 8.30 -8.79 12.15
N GLY A 186 8.68 -7.52 12.26
CA GLY A 186 9.00 -6.71 11.09
C GLY A 186 8.86 -5.21 11.29
N LEU A 187 8.98 -4.48 10.19
CA LEU A 187 8.82 -3.03 10.14
C LEU A 187 7.34 -2.66 9.94
N TYR A 188 6.80 -1.88 10.88
CA TYR A 188 5.42 -1.38 10.85
C TYR A 188 5.38 0.12 10.63
N TYR A 189 4.38 0.58 9.89
CA TYR A 189 4.03 2.00 9.79
C TYR A 189 2.80 2.26 10.66
N PHE A 190 2.88 3.31 11.49
CA PHE A 190 1.77 3.80 12.29
C PHE A 190 1.48 5.24 11.91
N ALA A 191 0.19 5.60 11.83
CA ALA A 191 -0.27 6.96 11.58
C ALA A 191 -1.56 7.24 12.35
N TYR A 192 -1.69 8.47 12.84
CA TYR A 192 -2.92 8.94 13.47
C TYR A 192 -3.24 10.37 13.00
N HIS A 193 -4.54 10.66 13.00
CA HIS A 193 -5.09 11.98 12.68
C HIS A 193 -6.13 12.30 13.75
N ILE A 194 -6.07 13.49 14.33
CA ILE A 194 -6.89 13.88 15.48
C ILE A 194 -7.55 15.21 15.16
N THR A 195 -8.87 15.22 15.30
CA THR A 195 -9.63 16.46 15.36
C THR A 195 -9.47 17.10 16.73
N VAL A 196 -8.97 18.33 16.75
CA VAL A 196 -8.64 19.09 17.98
C VAL A 196 -9.76 20.10 18.24
N TYR A 197 -10.50 19.91 19.34
CA TYR A 197 -11.64 20.77 19.67
C TYR A 197 -11.82 20.96 21.18
N MET A 198 -12.29 22.15 21.57
CA MET A 198 -12.54 22.63 22.94
C MET A 198 -11.31 22.74 23.87
N LYS A 199 -10.28 21.92 23.68
CA LYS A 199 -9.07 21.87 24.50
C LYS A 199 -7.84 21.50 23.66
N ASP A 200 -6.68 21.85 24.17
CA ASP A 200 -5.39 21.35 23.69
C ASP A 200 -5.37 19.82 23.62
N VAL A 201 -4.59 19.31 22.68
CA VAL A 201 -4.32 17.87 22.54
C VAL A 201 -2.83 17.63 22.69
N LYS A 202 -2.46 16.70 23.58
CA LYS A 202 -1.11 16.15 23.62
C LYS A 202 -1.17 14.64 23.70
N VAL A 203 -0.85 13.98 22.60
CA VAL A 203 -0.81 12.52 22.52
C VAL A 203 0.61 12.01 22.37
N SER A 204 0.81 10.77 22.77
CA SER A 204 2.03 10.05 22.47
C SER A 204 1.73 8.62 22.01
N LEU A 205 2.50 8.18 21.02
CA LEU A 205 2.52 6.80 20.56
C LEU A 205 3.49 6.00 21.43
N PHE A 206 3.01 4.92 22.01
CA PHE A 206 3.77 4.05 22.90
C PHE A 206 4.15 2.73 22.22
N LYS A 207 5.34 2.22 22.53
CA LYS A 207 5.78 0.85 22.24
C LYS A 207 6.34 0.26 23.53
N LYS A 208 5.82 -0.90 24.00
CA LYS A 208 6.32 -1.59 25.21
C LYS A 208 6.54 -0.63 26.41
N ASP A 209 5.53 0.20 26.68
CA ASP A 209 5.51 1.21 27.77
C ASP A 209 6.48 2.40 27.61
N LYS A 210 7.16 2.53 26.48
CA LYS A 210 7.98 3.71 26.15
C LYS A 210 7.26 4.61 25.16
N ALA A 211 7.22 5.90 25.47
CA ALA A 211 6.78 6.93 24.54
C ALA A 211 7.79 7.06 23.39
N MET A 212 7.32 6.85 22.16
CA MET A 212 8.14 6.83 20.94
C MET A 212 7.99 8.11 20.11
N LEU A 213 6.77 8.66 20.06
CA LEU A 213 6.44 9.87 19.29
C LEU A 213 5.51 10.75 20.14
N PHE A 214 5.65 12.06 20.03
CA PHE A 214 4.79 13.05 20.68
C PHE A 214 4.19 13.96 19.63
N THR A 215 2.88 14.22 19.74
CA THR A 215 2.20 15.27 18.97
C THR A 215 1.49 16.18 19.95
N TYR A 216 1.72 17.49 19.80
CA TYR A 216 1.06 18.52 20.56
C TYR A 216 0.41 19.51 19.61
N ASP A 217 -0.82 19.87 19.90
CA ASP A 217 -1.58 20.86 19.15
C ASP A 217 -2.41 21.71 20.12
N GLN A 218 -2.48 23.01 19.84
CA GLN A 218 -3.11 24.02 20.70
C GLN A 218 -4.47 24.38 20.14
N TYR A 219 -5.50 24.33 20.98
CA TYR A 219 -6.82 24.79 20.58
C TYR A 219 -6.98 26.27 20.88
N GLN A 220 -7.55 27.02 19.91
CA GLN A 220 -8.05 28.37 20.14
C GLN A 220 -9.56 28.40 19.98
N GLU A 221 -10.24 29.28 20.72
CA GLU A 221 -11.70 29.37 20.68
C GLU A 221 -12.19 29.67 19.25
N ASN A 222 -13.14 28.86 18.77
CA ASN A 222 -13.66 28.89 17.40
C ASN A 222 -12.64 28.53 16.30
N ASN A 223 -11.54 27.86 16.64
CA ASN A 223 -10.55 27.37 15.70
C ASN A 223 -10.36 25.85 15.89
N VAL A 224 -11.12 25.05 15.14
CA VAL A 224 -10.92 23.59 15.10
C VAL A 224 -9.64 23.31 14.32
N ASP A 225 -8.75 22.48 14.88
CA ASP A 225 -7.47 22.12 14.27
C ASP A 225 -7.36 20.62 13.97
N GLN A 226 -6.32 20.25 13.22
CA GLN A 226 -6.03 18.87 12.83
C GLN A 226 -4.58 18.51 13.16
N ALA A 227 -4.41 17.65 14.17
CA ALA A 227 -3.12 17.13 14.57
C ALA A 227 -2.87 15.78 13.92
N SER A 228 -1.66 15.52 13.44
CA SER A 228 -1.29 14.19 12.95
C SER A 228 0.14 13.81 13.30
N GLY A 229 0.42 12.52 13.19
CA GLY A 229 1.76 11.98 13.38
C GLY A 229 1.86 10.60 12.76
N SER A 230 3.04 10.27 12.25
CA SER A 230 3.35 8.94 11.76
C SER A 230 4.79 8.57 12.01
N VAL A 231 5.05 7.26 12.13
CA VAL A 231 6.39 6.73 12.39
C VAL A 231 6.51 5.28 11.93
N LEU A 232 7.72 4.91 11.52
CA LEU A 232 8.11 3.53 11.27
C LEU A 232 8.73 2.93 12.53
N LEU A 233 8.22 1.79 12.98
CA LEU A 233 8.72 1.07 14.14
C LEU A 233 8.95 -0.39 13.77
N HIS A 234 10.16 -0.88 13.98
CA HIS A 234 10.41 -2.32 13.98
C HIS A 234 9.79 -2.92 15.25
N LEU A 235 9.03 -4.00 15.11
CA LEU A 235 8.35 -4.69 16.20
C LEU A 235 8.71 -6.17 16.23
N GLU A 236 8.88 -6.68 17.44
CA GLU A 236 9.00 -8.11 17.71
C GLU A 236 7.63 -8.70 18.05
N VAL A 237 7.50 -10.03 17.97
CA VAL A 237 6.28 -10.72 18.41
C VAL A 237 6.04 -10.45 19.89
N GLY A 238 4.80 -10.07 20.23
CA GLY A 238 4.40 -9.70 21.59
C GLY A 238 4.53 -8.20 21.90
N ASP A 239 5.16 -7.41 21.03
CA ASP A 239 5.21 -5.96 21.20
C ASP A 239 3.80 -5.36 21.10
N GLN A 240 3.47 -4.48 22.04
CA GLN A 240 2.24 -3.71 22.02
C GLN A 240 2.50 -2.27 21.59
N VAL A 241 1.61 -1.71 20.77
CA VAL A 241 1.62 -0.31 20.33
C VAL A 241 0.25 0.32 20.56
N TRP A 242 0.21 1.54 21.10
CA TRP A 242 -1.04 2.28 21.31
C TRP A 242 -0.80 3.80 21.34
N LEU A 243 -1.90 4.55 21.27
CA LEU A 243 -1.91 6.00 21.45
C LEU A 243 -2.52 6.32 22.82
N GLN A 244 -1.95 7.29 23.55
CA GLN A 244 -2.54 7.79 24.79
C GLN A 244 -2.34 9.30 24.94
N VAL A 245 -3.19 9.93 25.75
CA VAL A 245 -2.97 11.32 26.19
C VAL A 245 -1.76 11.36 27.12
N TYR A 246 -0.83 12.27 26.86
CA TYR A 246 0.42 12.38 27.61
C TYR A 246 0.38 13.51 28.65
N GLY A 247 0.82 13.21 29.88
CA GLY A 247 0.88 14.15 31.00
C GLY A 247 -0.30 14.05 31.95
N GLU A 248 -0.54 15.08 32.75
CA GLU A 248 -1.54 15.09 33.83
C GLU A 248 -3.02 15.17 33.36
N GLY A 249 -3.30 14.84 32.10
CA GLY A 249 -4.68 14.67 31.63
C GLY A 249 -5.43 15.93 31.21
N GLU A 250 -4.80 17.11 31.27
CA GLU A 250 -5.47 18.37 30.91
C GLU A 250 -5.62 18.58 29.40
N ARG A 251 -4.75 17.94 28.60
CA ARG A 251 -4.64 18.13 27.14
C ARG A 251 -5.30 17.00 26.37
N ASN A 252 -6.59 16.84 26.61
CA ASN A 252 -7.38 15.71 26.16
C ASN A 252 -8.49 16.07 25.15
N GLY A 253 -8.32 17.16 24.41
CA GLY A 253 -9.29 17.69 23.43
C GLY A 253 -9.45 16.90 22.13
N LEU A 254 -9.27 15.58 22.19
CA LEU A 254 -9.54 14.71 21.04
C LEU A 254 -11.05 14.67 20.81
N TYR A 255 -11.45 14.85 19.56
CA TYR A 255 -12.86 14.96 19.20
C TYR A 255 -13.27 14.00 18.09
N ALA A 256 -14.49 13.48 18.21
CA ALA A 256 -15.18 12.73 17.16
C ALA A 256 -16.68 12.75 17.43
N ASP A 257 -17.46 12.76 16.36
CA ASP A 257 -18.92 12.67 16.36
C ASP A 257 -19.41 11.95 15.09
N ASN A 258 -20.60 12.27 14.60
CA ASN A 258 -21.17 11.60 13.43
C ASN A 258 -20.47 11.98 12.11
N ASP A 259 -19.82 13.14 12.07
CA ASP A 259 -19.23 13.75 10.88
C ASP A 259 -17.76 14.16 11.04
N ASN A 260 -17.21 14.07 12.25
CA ASN A 260 -15.80 14.30 12.57
C ASN A 260 -15.14 13.02 13.08
N ASP A 261 -13.93 12.77 12.59
CA ASP A 261 -13.15 11.57 12.94
C ASP A 261 -11.83 11.94 13.62
N SER A 262 -11.45 11.12 14.61
CA SER A 262 -10.08 11.00 15.10
C SER A 262 -9.67 9.54 14.91
N THR A 263 -8.60 9.29 14.16
CA THR A 263 -8.24 7.97 13.64
C THR A 263 -6.84 7.53 14.06
N PHE A 264 -6.66 6.22 14.11
CA PHE A 264 -5.38 5.57 14.33
C PHE A 264 -5.27 4.33 13.43
N THR A 265 -4.17 4.23 12.70
CA THR A 265 -3.92 3.21 11.68
C THR A 265 -2.52 2.65 11.86
N GLY A 266 -2.37 1.35 11.64
CA GLY A 266 -1.05 0.71 11.58
C GLY A 266 -1.05 -0.52 10.69
N PHE A 267 0.06 -0.76 10.01
CA PHE A 267 0.21 -1.95 9.16
C PHE A 267 1.67 -2.38 9.00
N LEU A 268 1.85 -3.69 8.80
CA LEU A 268 3.13 -4.32 8.47
C LEU A 268 3.55 -3.90 7.05
N LEU A 269 4.74 -3.30 6.94
CA LEU A 269 5.37 -2.97 5.66
C LEU A 269 6.28 -4.11 5.18
N TYR A 270 7.20 -4.53 6.04
CA TYR A 270 8.18 -5.57 5.72
C TYR A 270 8.22 -6.56 6.88
N HIS A 271 7.89 -7.83 6.60
CA HIS A 271 8.13 -8.89 7.57
C HIS A 271 9.62 -9.23 7.60
N ASP A 272 10.11 -9.65 8.76
CA ASP A 272 11.49 -10.13 8.85
C ASP A 272 11.63 -11.44 8.06
N THR A 273 12.70 -11.54 7.27
CA THR A 273 13.06 -12.76 6.53
C THR A 273 14.06 -13.54 7.38
N ASN A 274 13.61 -14.63 8.00
CA ASN A 274 14.50 -15.61 8.63
C ASN A 274 15.17 -16.51 7.58
#